data_AF-A0A928H3P6-F1
#
_entry.id   AF-A0A928H3P6-F1
#
_cell.length_a   1.000
_cell.length_b   1.000
_cell.length_c   1.000
_cell.angle_alpha   90.00
_cell.angle_beta   90.00
_cell.angle_gamma   90.00
#
_symmetry.space_group_name_H-M   'P 1'
#
loop_
_entity.id
_entity.type
_entity.pdbx_description
1 polymer ?
#
loop_
_entity_poly.entity_id
_entity_poly.type
_entity_poly.pdbx_seq_one_letter_code
_entity_poly.pdbx_strand_id
1 'polypeptide(L)'
;MKTKSILPLLVPAALTILSGCKSKTVKPKEYTSVPLYMAGQEIPGADQEKYLHNGSVKMYSVGRLVDPGSGTMREAGTVYRVESSPKWNLIPQYDANPESFARKQMQEQYADSVSGHISQSLAASREIRKGQIETQKEIRQLEEKCRLLQEANTNLLKILRKNQEDSQLSVENMKLMQQYIRKLEKRMNDLKIQDFGRRK
;
A
#
# COMPACT_ATOMS: atom_id res chain seq x y z
N MET A 1 20.78 34.41 -53.37
CA MET A 1 21.77 34.00 -52.34
C MET A 1 21.01 33.62 -51.07
N LYS A 2 21.38 32.48 -50.49
CA LYS A 2 20.80 31.90 -49.28
C LYS A 2 21.38 32.61 -48.06
N THR A 3 20.52 33.05 -47.13
CA THR A 3 20.86 33.09 -45.71
C THR A 3 19.66 32.58 -44.92
N LYS A 4 19.82 31.36 -44.41
CA LYS A 4 18.92 30.72 -43.45
C LYS A 4 19.08 31.44 -42.11
N SER A 5 17.99 31.90 -41.50
CA SER A 5 17.94 32.17 -40.07
C SER A 5 17.17 31.04 -39.41
N ILE A 6 17.93 30.15 -38.77
CA ILE A 6 17.46 29.14 -37.83
C ILE A 6 17.67 29.78 -36.46
N LEU A 7 16.60 30.25 -35.82
CA LEU A 7 16.42 30.00 -34.39
C LEU A 7 14.93 30.23 -34.02
N PRO A 8 14.19 29.13 -33.83
CA PRO A 8 12.76 29.11 -33.65
C PRO A 8 12.40 28.94 -32.17
N LEU A 9 11.09 28.88 -31.89
CA LEU A 9 10.56 27.88 -30.94
C LEU A 9 10.89 28.07 -29.44
N LEU A 10 10.79 29.27 -28.86
CA LEU A 10 10.87 29.43 -27.39
C LEU A 10 9.69 30.18 -26.74
N VAL A 11 8.74 30.67 -27.55
CA VAL A 11 7.59 31.42 -27.03
C VAL A 11 6.36 30.53 -26.71
N PRO A 12 6.01 29.47 -27.48
CA PRO A 12 4.79 28.73 -27.18
C PRO A 12 4.93 27.77 -25.98
N ALA A 13 6.15 27.44 -25.55
CA ALA A 13 6.38 26.56 -24.39
C ALA A 13 6.20 27.28 -23.03
N ALA A 14 6.27 28.62 -23.00
CA ALA A 14 6.06 29.38 -21.77
C ALA A 14 4.57 29.55 -21.43
N LEU A 15 3.67 29.51 -22.43
CA LEU A 15 2.22 29.64 -22.19
C LEU A 15 1.53 28.34 -21.77
N THR A 16 2.15 27.17 -21.99
CA THR A 16 1.56 25.88 -21.60
C THR A 16 1.87 25.48 -20.16
N ILE A 17 2.82 26.15 -19.50
CA ILE A 17 3.23 25.87 -18.11
C ILE A 17 2.33 26.61 -17.09
N LEU A 18 1.56 27.62 -17.51
CA LEU A 18 0.61 28.34 -16.63
C LEU A 18 -0.82 27.76 -16.61
N SER A 19 -1.13 26.74 -17.41
CA SER A 19 -2.48 26.14 -17.47
C SER A 19 -2.68 24.98 -16.48
N GLY A 20 -1.72 24.73 -15.60
CA GLY A 20 -1.67 23.54 -14.75
C GLY A 20 -1.83 23.81 -13.26
N CYS A 21 -2.92 24.44 -12.83
CA CYS A 21 -3.38 24.35 -11.43
C CYS A 21 -4.89 24.59 -11.32
N LYS A 22 -5.68 23.69 -11.90
CA LYS A 22 -7.04 23.49 -11.39
C LYS A 22 -6.90 22.74 -10.06
N SER A 23 -6.59 23.50 -9.01
CA SER A 23 -6.74 23.03 -7.63
C SER A 23 -8.13 22.43 -7.53
N LYS A 24 -8.21 21.14 -7.18
CA LYS A 24 -9.49 20.51 -6.86
C LYS A 24 -10.16 21.44 -5.87
N THR A 25 -11.28 22.03 -6.26
CA THR A 25 -12.18 22.71 -5.34
C THR A 25 -12.63 21.65 -4.37
N VAL A 26 -11.92 21.54 -3.25
CA VAL A 26 -12.39 20.83 -2.07
C VAL A 26 -13.68 21.56 -1.75
N LYS A 27 -14.82 20.92 -2.06
CA LYS A 27 -16.10 21.42 -1.60
C LYS A 27 -15.90 21.69 -0.10
N PRO A 28 -16.18 22.90 0.40
CA PRO A 28 -16.07 23.15 1.83
C PRO A 28 -16.83 22.02 2.51
N LYS A 29 -16.18 21.32 3.45
CA LYS A 29 -16.87 20.30 4.24
C LYS A 29 -18.11 20.99 4.78
N GLU A 30 -19.29 20.52 4.37
CA GLU A 30 -20.53 20.90 5.02
C GLU A 30 -20.37 20.41 6.45
N TYR A 31 -19.94 21.32 7.33
CA TYR A 31 -20.16 21.14 8.74
C TYR A 31 -21.67 21.20 8.86
N THR A 32 -22.29 20.03 9.05
CA THR A 32 -23.62 19.99 9.63
C THR A 32 -23.49 20.81 10.91
N SER A 33 -24.15 21.96 10.94
CA SER A 33 -24.25 22.75 12.16
C SER A 33 -25.03 21.88 13.14
N VAL A 34 -24.32 21.06 13.90
CA VAL A 34 -24.87 20.42 15.08
C VAL A 34 -25.30 21.60 15.94
N PRO A 35 -26.59 21.76 16.25
CA PRO A 35 -27.02 22.87 17.08
C PRO A 35 -26.28 22.76 18.41
N LEU A 36 -25.31 23.65 18.60
CA LEU A 36 -24.69 23.89 19.88
C LEU A 36 -25.80 24.48 20.74
N TYR A 37 -26.30 23.70 21.70
CA TYR A 37 -27.21 24.19 22.73
C TYR A 37 -26.48 25.29 23.51
N MET A 38 -26.68 26.54 23.10
CA MET A 38 -26.25 27.70 23.86
C MET A 38 -27.22 27.86 25.03
N ALA A 39 -26.69 27.99 26.25
CA ALA A 39 -27.50 28.26 27.42
C ALA A 39 -28.32 29.54 27.21
N GLY A 40 -29.65 29.41 27.08
CA GLY A 40 -30.57 30.55 26.91
C GLY A 40 -31.56 30.47 25.74
N GLN A 41 -31.55 29.44 24.90
CA GLN A 41 -32.64 29.25 23.91
C GLN A 41 -33.90 28.67 24.56
N GLU A 42 -35.07 29.18 24.14
CA GLU A 42 -36.37 28.65 24.54
C GLU A 42 -36.52 27.21 24.07
N ILE A 43 -36.83 26.31 25.00
CA ILE A 43 -37.00 24.89 24.72
C ILE A 43 -38.22 24.73 23.79
N PRO A 44 -38.07 24.06 22.63
CA PRO A 44 -39.18 23.81 21.71
C PRO A 44 -40.38 23.20 22.46
N GLY A 45 -41.59 23.66 22.18
CA GLY A 45 -42.80 23.25 22.92
C GLY A 45 -43.03 21.73 22.98
N ALA A 46 -42.56 20.98 21.98
CA ALA A 46 -42.63 19.52 21.95
C ALA A 46 -41.62 18.83 22.90
N ASP A 47 -40.51 19.49 23.23
CA ASP A 47 -39.45 18.96 24.08
C ASP A 47 -39.52 19.48 25.53
N GLN A 48 -40.46 20.37 25.85
CA GLN A 48 -40.62 20.94 27.20
C GLN A 48 -40.88 19.87 28.28
N GLU A 49 -41.46 18.73 27.92
CA GLU A 49 -41.66 17.61 28.85
C GLU A 49 -40.35 16.90 29.24
N LYS A 50 -39.31 17.01 28.40
CA LYS A 50 -38.01 16.36 28.60
C LYS A 50 -37.11 17.13 29.57
N TYR A 51 -37.35 18.43 29.71
CA TYR A 51 -36.58 19.33 30.56
C TYR A 51 -37.39 19.74 31.80
N LEU A 52 -36.66 20.06 32.88
CA LEU A 52 -37.23 20.42 34.17
C LEU A 52 -37.95 21.78 34.09
N HIS A 53 -39.21 21.79 33.69
CA HIS A 53 -40.05 22.99 33.72
C HIS A 53 -40.51 23.27 35.16
N ASN A 54 -40.69 24.56 35.48
CA ASN A 54 -41.31 24.98 36.73
C ASN A 54 -42.74 24.40 36.82
N GLY A 55 -43.15 23.98 38.02
CA GLY A 55 -44.36 23.18 38.23
C GLY A 55 -45.58 23.79 37.54
N SER A 56 -46.19 23.02 36.63
CA SER A 56 -47.38 23.45 35.91
C SER A 56 -48.62 23.27 36.79
N VAL A 57 -49.45 24.32 36.85
CA VAL A 57 -50.75 24.24 37.51
C VAL A 57 -51.68 23.42 36.61
N LYS A 58 -52.01 22.19 37.03
CA LYS A 58 -52.99 21.37 36.32
C LYS A 58 -54.35 21.50 36.96
N MET A 59 -55.35 21.57 36.09
CA MET A 59 -56.74 21.74 36.46
C MET A 59 -57.46 20.40 36.27
N TYR A 60 -58.07 19.90 37.34
CA TYR A 60 -58.86 18.67 37.32
C TYR A 60 -60.32 19.00 37.61
N SER A 61 -61.19 18.64 36.68
CA SER A 61 -62.63 18.68 36.90
C SER A 61 -63.01 17.56 37.87
N VAL A 62 -63.49 17.92 39.05
CA VAL A 62 -64.02 16.98 40.03
C VAL A 62 -65.54 16.95 39.86
N GLY A 63 -66.10 15.75 39.78
CA GLY A 63 -67.54 15.54 39.64
C GLY A 63 -68.31 15.89 40.92
N ARG A 64 -69.26 15.04 41.32
CA ARG A 64 -69.94 15.21 42.61
C ARG A 64 -68.97 15.08 43.77
N LEU A 65 -68.91 16.11 44.59
CA LEU A 65 -68.27 16.06 45.90
C LEU A 65 -69.37 16.17 46.96
N VAL A 66 -69.48 15.15 47.81
CA VAL A 66 -70.36 15.20 48.98
C VAL A 66 -69.51 15.63 50.17
N ASP A 67 -69.87 16.75 50.79
CA ASP A 67 -69.19 17.25 51.98
C ASP A 67 -69.53 16.34 53.18
N PRO A 68 -68.54 15.66 53.78
CA PRO A 68 -68.78 14.66 54.83
C PRO A 68 -69.38 15.28 56.12
N GLY A 69 -69.28 16.59 56.31
CA GLY A 69 -69.80 17.27 57.52
C GLY A 69 -71.23 17.77 57.41
N SER A 70 -71.65 18.25 56.23
CA SER A 70 -72.98 18.87 56.03
C SER A 70 -73.97 18.00 55.26
N GLY A 71 -73.52 16.91 54.63
CA GLY A 71 -74.36 16.08 53.76
C GLY A 71 -74.80 16.77 52.47
N THR A 72 -74.30 17.99 52.21
CA THR A 72 -74.61 18.74 50.99
C THR A 72 -73.74 18.26 49.83
N MET A 73 -74.34 18.18 48.65
CA MET A 73 -73.68 17.75 47.43
C MET A 73 -73.32 18.96 46.58
N ARG A 74 -72.04 19.08 46.21
CA ARG A 74 -71.56 20.06 45.25
C ARG A 74 -71.29 19.35 43.92
N GLU A 75 -71.84 19.90 42.84
CA GLU A 75 -71.62 19.41 41.48
C GLU A 75 -70.68 20.36 40.72
N ALA A 76 -69.86 19.79 39.83
CA ALA A 76 -68.93 20.50 38.92
C ALA A 76 -67.87 21.37 39.61
N GLY A 77 -67.09 20.78 40.52
CA GLY A 77 -65.93 21.44 41.13
C GLY A 77 -64.69 21.41 40.23
N THR A 78 -63.79 22.38 40.38
CA THR A 78 -62.49 22.38 39.71
C THR A 78 -61.38 22.51 40.74
N VAL A 79 -60.41 21.58 40.72
CA VAL A 79 -59.26 21.60 41.62
C VAL A 79 -58.00 21.94 40.83
N TYR A 80 -57.33 23.00 41.27
CA TYR A 80 -56.01 23.38 40.77
C TYR A 80 -54.95 22.71 41.63
N ARG A 81 -54.10 21.89 41.02
CA ARG A 81 -52.95 21.27 41.68
C ARG A 81 -51.67 21.79 41.06
N VAL A 82 -50.79 22.32 41.90
CA VAL A 82 -49.40 22.60 41.51
C VAL A 82 -48.69 21.25 41.46
N GLU A 83 -48.43 20.72 40.27
CA GLU A 83 -47.66 19.49 40.12
C GLU A 83 -46.17 19.82 39.95
N SER A 84 -45.31 19.21 40.77
CA SER A 84 -43.86 19.23 40.53
C SER A 84 -43.51 18.19 39.47
N SER A 85 -42.55 18.48 38.59
CA SER A 85 -42.05 17.51 37.61
C SER A 85 -41.59 16.22 38.32
N PRO A 86 -41.86 15.05 37.71
CA PRO A 86 -41.60 13.78 38.36
C PRO A 86 -40.08 13.55 38.53
N LYS A 87 -39.69 13.21 39.76
CA LYS A 87 -38.28 13.08 40.20
C LYS A 87 -37.52 11.88 39.61
N TRP A 88 -38.12 11.10 38.71
CA TRP A 88 -37.46 9.92 38.13
C TRP A 88 -36.33 10.29 37.17
N ASN A 89 -36.32 11.52 36.61
CA ASN A 89 -35.26 12.01 35.73
C ASN A 89 -34.09 12.68 36.50
N LEU A 90 -33.84 12.24 37.74
CA LEU A 90 -32.70 12.68 38.57
C LEU A 90 -31.51 11.70 38.51
N ILE A 91 -31.55 10.70 37.62
CA ILE A 91 -30.39 9.84 37.40
C ILE A 91 -29.27 10.73 36.84
N PRO A 92 -28.07 10.74 37.46
CA PRO A 92 -26.93 11.47 36.90
C PRO A 92 -26.72 10.98 35.47
N GLN A 93 -27.00 11.84 34.49
CA GLN A 93 -26.70 11.54 33.10
C GLN A 93 -25.18 11.60 32.98
N TYR A 94 -24.53 10.43 33.13
CA TYR A 94 -23.07 10.32 33.00
C TYR A 94 -22.58 10.82 31.63
N ASP A 95 -23.48 10.77 30.63
CA ASP A 95 -23.31 11.26 29.27
C ASP A 95 -23.49 12.79 29.13
N ALA A 96 -23.99 13.48 30.16
CA ALA A 96 -24.12 14.95 30.20
C ALA A 96 -22.90 15.64 30.84
N ASN A 97 -21.91 14.88 31.34
CA ASN A 97 -20.65 15.45 31.81
C ASN A 97 -19.72 15.73 30.61
N PRO A 98 -19.35 17.00 30.33
CA PRO A 98 -18.50 17.32 29.19
C PRO A 98 -17.13 16.62 29.24
N GLU A 99 -16.60 16.32 30.43
CA GLU A 99 -15.31 15.64 30.57
C GLU A 99 -15.36 14.16 30.17
N SER A 100 -16.45 13.45 30.48
CA SER A 100 -16.59 12.03 30.13
C SER A 100 -16.72 11.87 28.62
N PHE A 101 -17.49 12.75 27.97
CA PHE A 101 -17.62 12.81 26.53
C PHE A 101 -16.27 13.08 25.84
N ALA A 102 -15.53 14.09 26.32
CA ALA A 102 -14.22 14.41 25.77
C ALA A 102 -13.24 13.24 25.89
N ARG A 103 -13.21 12.53 27.03
CA ARG A 103 -12.35 11.35 27.22
C ARG A 103 -12.71 10.21 26.28
N LYS A 104 -14.01 9.92 26.12
CA LYS A 104 -14.49 8.87 25.21
C LYS A 104 -14.14 9.21 23.76
N GLN A 105 -14.38 10.44 23.33
CA GLN A 105 -14.04 10.90 22.00
C GLN A 105 -12.54 10.80 21.72
N MET A 106 -11.69 11.19 22.68
CA MET A 106 -10.25 11.04 22.55
C MET A 106 -9.85 9.57 22.42
N GLN A 107 -10.43 8.69 23.24
CA GLN A 107 -10.14 7.25 23.18
C GLN A 107 -10.53 6.64 21.82
N GLU A 108 -11.68 7.02 21.26
CA GLU A 108 -12.12 6.59 19.93
C GLU A 108 -11.17 7.10 18.84
N GLN A 109 -10.75 8.36 18.89
CA GLN A 109 -9.75 8.91 17.97
C GLN A 109 -8.40 8.18 18.06
N TYR A 110 -7.95 7.85 19.28
CA TYR A 110 -6.73 7.06 19.47
C TYR A 110 -6.89 5.66 18.88
N ALA A 111 -8.03 4.99 19.12
CA ALA A 111 -8.29 3.66 18.55
C ALA A 111 -8.27 3.68 17.01
N ASP A 112 -8.90 4.69 16.39
CA ASP A 112 -8.89 4.86 14.94
C ASP A 112 -7.47 5.10 14.39
N SER A 113 -6.68 5.95 15.06
CA SER A 113 -5.30 6.23 14.64
C SER A 113 -4.43 4.98 14.71
N VAL A 114 -4.54 4.21 15.79
CA VAL A 114 -3.78 2.97 16.01
C VAL A 114 -4.19 1.92 14.98
N SER A 115 -5.49 1.78 14.71
CA SER A 115 -6.00 0.89 13.66
C SER A 115 -5.46 1.25 12.27
N GLY A 116 -5.41 2.55 11.95
CA GLY A 116 -4.80 3.07 10.73
C GLY A 116 -3.32 2.73 10.62
N HIS A 117 -2.54 2.95 11.69
CA HIS A 117 -1.12 2.62 11.73
C HIS A 117 -0.85 1.12 11.60
N ILE A 118 -1.66 0.28 12.24
CA ILE A 118 -1.55 -1.18 12.10
C ILE A 118 -1.85 -1.59 10.66
N SER A 119 -2.90 -1.06 10.06
CA SER A 119 -3.27 -1.37 8.68
C SER A 119 -2.18 -0.96 7.69
N GLN A 120 -1.58 0.21 7.88
CA GLN A 120 -0.46 0.69 7.05
C GLN A 120 0.79 -0.17 7.23
N SER A 121 1.15 -0.53 8.47
CA SER A 121 2.33 -1.36 8.73
C SER A 121 2.18 -2.78 8.17
N LEU A 122 0.98 -3.35 8.25
CA LEU A 122 0.66 -4.63 7.63
C LEU A 122 0.72 -4.56 6.10
N ALA A 123 0.20 -3.50 5.49
CA ALA A 123 0.29 -3.30 4.04
C ALA A 123 1.75 -3.19 3.57
N ALA A 124 2.56 -2.36 4.24
CA ALA A 124 3.98 -2.23 3.95
C ALA A 124 4.72 -3.57 4.11
N SER A 125 4.44 -4.32 5.18
CA SER A 125 5.04 -5.64 5.41
C SER A 125 4.68 -6.65 4.31
N ARG A 126 3.45 -6.60 3.78
CA ARG A 126 3.02 -7.47 2.67
C ARG A 126 3.77 -7.14 1.38
N GLU A 127 3.94 -5.87 1.06
CA GLU A 127 4.68 -5.46 -0.14
C GLU A 127 6.17 -5.81 -0.03
N ILE A 128 6.79 -5.58 1.13
CA ILE A 128 8.17 -6.03 1.39
C ILE A 128 8.29 -7.55 1.20
N ARG A 129 7.37 -8.33 1.78
CA ARG A 129 7.37 -9.79 1.63
C ARG A 129 7.22 -10.22 0.18
N LYS A 130 6.34 -9.57 -0.60
CA LYS A 130 6.21 -9.86 -2.04
C LYS A 130 7.51 -9.61 -2.78
N GLY A 131 8.14 -8.45 -2.57
CA GLY A 131 9.45 -8.14 -3.16
C GLY A 131 10.53 -9.13 -2.74
N GLN A 132 10.54 -9.59 -1.48
CA GLN A 132 11.46 -10.64 -1.02
C GLN A 132 11.24 -11.98 -1.73
N ILE A 133 9.98 -12.38 -1.96
CA ILE A 133 9.67 -13.61 -2.68
C ILE A 133 10.11 -13.52 -4.15
N GLU A 134 9.90 -12.37 -4.79
CA GLU A 134 10.28 -12.15 -6.18
C GLU A 134 11.80 -12.15 -6.36
N THR A 135 12.50 -11.38 -5.53
CA THR A 135 13.98 -11.37 -5.50
C THR A 135 14.57 -12.76 -5.20
N GLN A 136 13.97 -13.53 -4.29
CA GLN A 136 14.40 -14.92 -4.07
C GLN A 136 14.21 -15.82 -5.29
N LYS A 137 13.13 -15.63 -6.07
CA LYS A 137 12.93 -16.38 -7.32
C LYS A 137 13.99 -16.01 -8.34
N GLU A 138 14.29 -14.72 -8.50
CA GLU A 138 15.33 -14.25 -9.42
C GLU A 138 16.72 -14.80 -9.03
N ILE A 139 17.06 -14.77 -7.74
CA ILE A 139 18.32 -15.35 -7.23
C ILE A 139 18.41 -16.83 -7.58
N ARG A 140 17.36 -17.61 -7.32
CA ARG A 140 17.34 -19.05 -7.67
C ARG A 140 17.53 -19.30 -9.16
N GLN A 141 16.88 -18.49 -10.00
CA GLN A 141 17.06 -18.60 -11.45
C GLN A 141 18.48 -18.24 -11.89
N LEU A 142 19.09 -17.25 -11.24
CA LEU A 142 20.47 -16.84 -11.52
C LEU A 142 21.47 -17.91 -11.09
N GLU A 143 21.27 -18.51 -9.91
CA GLU A 143 22.06 -19.64 -9.41
C GLU A 143 22.03 -20.83 -10.37
N GLU A 144 20.85 -21.18 -10.89
CA GLU A 144 20.70 -22.25 -11.87
C GLU A 144 21.45 -21.94 -13.19
N LYS A 145 21.34 -20.70 -13.69
CA LYS A 145 22.09 -20.27 -14.88
C LYS A 145 23.60 -20.32 -14.65
N CYS A 146 24.08 -19.87 -13.49
CA CYS A 146 25.48 -19.96 -13.12
C CYS A 146 25.96 -21.42 -13.08
N ARG A 147 25.14 -22.34 -12.53
CA ARG A 147 25.46 -23.78 -12.52
C ARG A 147 25.60 -24.33 -13.93
N LEU A 148 24.65 -24.03 -14.82
CA LEU A 148 24.68 -24.49 -16.21
C LEU A 148 25.88 -23.92 -16.98
N LEU A 149 26.19 -22.64 -16.79
CA LEU A 149 27.37 -22.01 -17.38
C LEU A 149 28.67 -22.65 -16.88
N GLN A 150 28.72 -23.02 -15.60
CA GLN A 150 29.88 -23.69 -15.02
C GLN A 150 30.05 -25.10 -15.59
N GLU A 151 28.97 -25.87 -15.74
CA GLU A 151 29.01 -27.16 -16.45
C GLU A 151 29.49 -27.01 -17.90
N ALA A 152 28.92 -26.05 -18.65
CA ALA A 152 29.33 -25.78 -20.03
C ALA A 152 30.83 -25.43 -20.13
N ASN A 153 31.33 -24.57 -19.24
CA ASN A 153 32.76 -24.23 -19.17
C ASN A 153 33.63 -25.45 -18.86
N THR A 154 33.22 -26.31 -17.92
CA THR A 154 33.99 -27.54 -17.63
C THR A 154 34.04 -28.49 -18.82
N ASN A 155 32.95 -28.58 -19.58
CA ASN A 155 32.88 -29.40 -20.79
C ASN A 155 33.76 -28.82 -21.92
N LEU A 156 33.74 -27.51 -22.12
CA LEU A 156 34.63 -26.84 -23.08
C LEU A 156 36.11 -27.06 -22.73
N LEU A 157 36.48 -26.97 -21.45
CA LEU A 157 37.85 -27.26 -21.01
C LEU A 157 38.27 -28.71 -21.26
N LYS A 158 37.34 -29.68 -21.16
CA LYS A 158 37.61 -31.08 -21.51
C LYS A 158 37.83 -31.23 -23.02
N ILE A 159 36.99 -30.61 -23.84
CA ILE A 159 37.11 -30.63 -25.30
C ILE A 159 38.43 -30.00 -25.75
N LEU A 160 38.79 -28.85 -25.17
CA LEU A 160 40.07 -28.19 -25.46
C LEU A 160 41.27 -29.07 -25.12
N ARG A 161 41.27 -29.74 -23.95
CA ARG A 161 42.32 -30.69 -23.58
C ARG A 161 42.42 -31.84 -24.58
N LYS A 162 41.29 -32.46 -24.93
CA LYS A 162 41.28 -33.55 -25.91
C LYS A 162 41.82 -33.10 -27.27
N ASN A 163 41.40 -31.93 -27.75
CA ASN A 163 41.89 -31.39 -29.02
C ASN A 163 43.40 -31.08 -28.97
N GLN A 164 43.91 -30.63 -27.81
CA GLN A 164 45.34 -30.45 -27.60
C GLN A 164 46.11 -31.78 -27.66
N GLU A 165 45.59 -32.84 -27.03
CA GLU A 165 46.15 -34.19 -27.10
C GLU A 165 46.14 -34.73 -28.55
N ASP A 166 45.02 -34.59 -29.26
CA ASP A 166 44.88 -35.00 -30.67
C ASP A 166 45.86 -34.23 -31.57
N SER A 167 46.05 -32.93 -31.31
CA SER A 167 47.02 -32.09 -32.02
C SER A 167 48.47 -32.54 -31.75
N GLN A 168 48.80 -32.85 -30.50
CA GLN A 168 50.13 -33.37 -30.13
C GLN A 168 50.42 -34.69 -30.83
N LEU A 169 49.48 -35.64 -30.80
CA LEU A 169 49.59 -36.92 -31.51
C LEU A 169 49.78 -36.72 -33.02
N SER A 170 49.04 -35.78 -33.62
CA SER A 170 49.21 -35.46 -35.04
C SER A 170 50.61 -34.90 -35.36
N VAL A 171 51.15 -34.03 -34.50
CA VAL A 171 52.52 -33.51 -34.64
C VAL A 171 53.56 -34.63 -34.50
N GLU A 172 53.39 -35.55 -33.57
CA GLU A 172 54.27 -36.72 -33.41
C GLU A 172 54.23 -37.63 -34.65
N ASN A 173 53.04 -37.93 -35.16
CA ASN A 173 52.88 -38.70 -36.39
C ASN A 173 53.54 -38.00 -37.59
N MET A 174 53.41 -36.67 -37.72
CA MET A 174 54.11 -35.91 -38.76
C MET A 174 55.64 -35.99 -38.61
N LYS A 175 56.18 -35.92 -37.39
CA LYS A 175 57.63 -36.09 -37.17
C LYS A 175 58.10 -37.47 -37.60
N LEU A 176 57.36 -38.53 -37.27
CA LEU A 176 57.69 -39.89 -37.70
C LEU A 176 57.67 -40.00 -39.23
N MET A 177 56.65 -39.43 -39.88
CA MET A 177 56.55 -39.41 -41.34
C MET A 177 57.71 -38.64 -41.99
N GLN A 178 58.10 -37.48 -41.44
CA GLN A 178 59.27 -36.73 -41.88
C GLN A 178 60.57 -37.54 -41.76
N GLN A 179 60.75 -38.29 -40.67
CA GLN A 179 61.91 -39.18 -40.51
C GLN A 179 61.91 -40.29 -41.56
N TYR A 180 60.74 -40.85 -41.88
CA TYR A 180 60.61 -41.88 -42.91
C TYR A 180 60.95 -41.34 -44.31
N ILE A 181 60.44 -40.15 -44.65
CA ILE A 181 60.76 -39.46 -45.91
C ILE A 181 62.28 -39.23 -46.02
N ARG A 182 62.93 -38.70 -44.97
CA ARG A 182 64.39 -38.51 -44.96
C ARG A 182 65.17 -39.82 -45.18
N LYS A 183 64.71 -40.94 -44.59
CA LYS A 183 65.31 -42.27 -44.80
C LYS A 183 65.16 -42.72 -46.26
N LEU A 184 64.00 -42.50 -46.87
CA LEU A 184 63.76 -42.82 -48.28
C LEU A 184 64.61 -41.95 -49.21
N GLU A 185 64.70 -40.64 -48.96
CA GLU A 185 65.56 -39.73 -49.73
C GLU A 185 67.03 -40.16 -49.67
N LYS A 186 67.51 -40.57 -48.49
CA LYS A 186 68.87 -41.10 -48.33
C LYS A 186 69.08 -42.36 -49.16
N ARG A 187 68.18 -43.35 -49.07
CA ARG A 187 68.26 -44.59 -49.87
C ARG A 187 68.23 -44.30 -51.38
N MET A 188 67.38 -43.37 -51.82
CA MET A 188 67.32 -42.95 -53.22
C MET A 188 68.63 -42.33 -53.70
N ASN A 189 69.26 -41.48 -52.88
CA ASN A 189 70.57 -40.89 -53.18
C ASN A 189 71.68 -41.96 -53.23
N ASP A 190 71.69 -42.90 -52.27
CA ASP A 190 72.65 -44.00 -52.23
C ASP A 190 72.55 -44.89 -53.49
N LEU A 191 71.33 -45.25 -53.90
CA LEU A 191 71.07 -46.02 -55.12
C LEU A 191 71.54 -45.27 -56.36
N LYS A 192 71.27 -43.96 -56.46
CA LYS A 192 71.71 -43.12 -57.57
C LYS A 192 73.24 -43.14 -57.69
N ILE A 193 73.98 -43.01 -56.59
CA ILE A 193 75.45 -43.06 -56.57
C ILE A 193 75.95 -44.44 -57.05
N GLN A 194 75.31 -45.52 -56.61
CA GLN A 194 75.68 -46.89 -56.97
C GLN A 194 75.44 -47.19 -58.46
N ASP A 195 74.36 -46.65 -59.04
CA ASP A 195 74.04 -46.78 -60.46
C ASP A 195 75.03 -46.01 -61.36
N PHE A 196 75.54 -44.86 -60.90
CA PHE A 196 76.64 -44.15 -61.57
C PHE A 196 77.99 -44.88 -61.45
N GLY A 197 78.22 -45.62 -60.37
CA GLY A 197 79.42 -46.43 -60.18
C GLY A 197 79.48 -47.70 -61.03
N ARG A 198 78.33 -48.23 -61.46
CA ARG A 198 78.23 -49.43 -62.34
C ARG A 198 78.36 -49.15 -63.84
N ARG A 199 78.30 -47.89 -64.26
CA ARG A 199 78.36 -47.47 -65.69
C ARG A 199 79.74 -46.97 -66.14
N LYS A 200 80.81 -47.27 -65.40
CA LYS A 200 82.20 -47.12 -65.83
C LYS A 200 82.82 -48.49 -66.03
#